data_AF-R9PEP1-F1
#
_entry.id   AF-R9PEP1-F1
#
_cell.length_a   1.000
_cell.length_b   1.000
_cell.length_c   1.000
_cell.angle_alpha   90.00
_cell.angle_beta   90.00
_cell.angle_gamma   90.00
#
_symmetry.space_group_name_H-M   'P 1'
#
loop_
_entity.id
_entity.type
_entity.pdbx_description
1 polymer ?
#
loop_
_entity_poly.entity_id
_entity_poly.type
_entity_poly.pdbx_seq_one_letter_code
_entity_poly.pdbx_strand_id
1 'polypeptide(L)'
;MYTGTDCQLCQVMQQQITKASEELPIQLSTYNIRDDSLPDVHAWRRKYQYDIPVLHLNDKEIFRHRVTAQQLIQRLQQESEDANGNSQ
;
A
#
# COMPACT_ATOMS: atom_id res chain seq x y z
N MET A 1 3.31 -1.28 -2.03
CA MET A 1 2.50 -2.32 -1.36
C MET A 1 3.37 -3.52 -1.07
N TYR A 2 3.48 -3.93 0.19
CA TYR A 2 4.14 -5.17 0.57
C TYR A 2 3.18 -6.33 0.38
N THR A 3 3.63 -7.37 -0.32
CA THR A 3 2.84 -8.53 -0.75
C THR A 3 3.57 -9.83 -0.45
N GLY A 4 2.93 -10.97 -0.71
CA GLY A 4 3.55 -12.29 -0.65
C GLY A 4 3.09 -13.17 -1.82
N THR A 5 3.88 -14.19 -2.14
CA THR A 5 3.49 -15.27 -3.07
C THR A 5 2.19 -15.95 -2.61
N ASP A 6 1.26 -16.22 -3.52
CA ASP A 6 -0.05 -16.85 -3.28
C ASP A 6 -0.94 -16.14 -2.23
N CYS A 7 -0.88 -14.81 -2.19
CA CYS A 7 -1.61 -13.99 -1.24
C CYS A 7 -2.96 -13.50 -1.79
N GLN A 8 -4.06 -14.17 -1.41
CA GLN A 8 -5.43 -13.77 -1.82
C GLN A 8 -5.81 -12.36 -1.34
N LEU A 9 -5.46 -11.99 -0.10
CA LEU A 9 -5.73 -10.64 0.41
C LEU A 9 -5.00 -9.55 -0.40
N CYS A 10 -3.81 -9.86 -0.90
CA CYS A 10 -3.04 -8.96 -1.75
C CYS A 10 -3.76 -8.69 -3.08
N GLN A 11 -4.36 -9.72 -3.68
CA GLN A 11 -5.17 -9.58 -4.90
C GLN A 11 -6.43 -8.74 -4.63
N VAL A 12 -7.13 -8.99 -3.52
CA VAL A 12 -8.31 -8.21 -3.12
C VAL A 12 -7.96 -6.73 -2.93
N MET A 13 -6.86 -6.44 -2.21
CA MET A 13 -6.39 -5.06 -2.02
C MET A 13 -5.99 -4.41 -3.35
N GLN A 14 -5.29 -5.13 -4.23
CA GLN A 14 -4.93 -4.63 -5.56
C GLN A 14 -6.16 -4.24 -6.39
N GLN A 15 -7.22 -5.04 -6.37
CA GLN A 15 -8.48 -4.72 -7.04
C GLN A 15 -9.11 -3.43 -6.51
N GLN A 16 -9.05 -3.20 -5.20
CA GLN A 16 -9.56 -1.96 -4.59
C GLN A 16 -8.72 -0.74 -4.98
N ILE A 17 -7.40 -0.90 -5.10
CA ILE A 17 -6.52 0.16 -5.60
C ILE A 17 -6.79 0.46 -7.07
N THR A 18 -7.00 -0.57 -7.90
CA THR A 18 -7.38 -0.39 -9.31
C THR A 18 -8.70 0.38 -9.43
N LYS A 19 -9.71 0.05 -8.62
CA LYS A 19 -10.96 0.82 -8.59
C LYS A 19 -10.75 2.28 -8.17
N ALA A 20 -9.95 2.51 -7.12
CA ALA A 20 -9.60 3.87 -6.72
C ALA A 20 -8.86 4.64 -7.83
N SER A 21 -8.08 3.94 -8.65
CA SER A 21 -7.32 4.55 -9.74
C SER A 21 -8.18 5.07 -10.89
N GLU A 22 -9.46 4.69 -10.94
CA GLU A 22 -10.45 5.24 -11.88
C GLU A 22 -10.87 6.68 -11.48
N GLU A 23 -10.77 7.03 -10.19
CA GLU A 23 -11.14 8.35 -9.67
C GLU A 23 -9.94 9.26 -9.44
N LEU A 24 -8.79 8.70 -9.03
CA LEU A 24 -7.56 9.44 -8.74
C LEU A 24 -6.34 8.74 -9.35
N PRO A 25 -5.39 9.46 -9.96
CA PRO A 25 -4.19 8.83 -10.50
C PRO A 25 -3.36 8.22 -9.37
N ILE A 26 -3.19 6.89 -9.40
CA ILE A 26 -2.41 6.13 -8.41
C ILE A 26 -1.28 5.39 -9.12
N GLN A 27 -0.04 5.67 -8.74
CA GLN A 27 1.10 4.85 -9.12
C GLN A 27 1.36 3.79 -8.04
N LEU A 28 1.08 2.53 -8.35
CA LEU A 28 1.27 1.42 -7.42
C LEU A 28 2.57 0.65 -7.74
N SER A 29 3.47 0.58 -6.77
CA SER A 29 4.60 -0.36 -6.78
C SER A 29 4.38 -1.49 -5.78
N THR A 30 4.82 -2.70 -6.10
CA THR A 30 4.71 -3.87 -5.22
C THR A 30 6.09 -4.38 -4.78
N TYR A 31 6.15 -4.95 -3.58
CA TYR A 31 7.35 -5.54 -3.00
C TYR A 31 6.98 -6.90 -2.39
N ASN A 32 7.49 -7.99 -2.94
CA ASN A 32 7.18 -9.34 -2.43
C ASN A 32 8.11 -9.69 -1.26
N ILE A 33 7.58 -9.73 -0.03
CA ILE A 33 8.39 -10.04 1.16
C ILE A 33 8.87 -11.50 1.21
N ARG A 34 8.45 -12.35 0.27
CA ARG A 34 8.88 -13.74 0.11
C ARG A 34 9.92 -13.92 -1.00
N ASP A 35 10.27 -12.86 -1.72
CA ASP A 35 11.28 -12.92 -2.78
C ASP A 35 12.68 -12.66 -2.19
N ASP A 36 13.44 -13.75 -1.98
CA ASP A 36 14.78 -13.69 -1.40
C ASP A 36 15.82 -12.96 -2.28
N SER A 37 15.48 -12.61 -3.53
CA SER A 37 16.36 -11.81 -4.40
C SER A 37 16.28 -10.29 -4.14
N LEU A 38 15.26 -9.83 -3.41
CA LEU A 38 15.03 -8.40 -3.18
C LEU A 38 15.86 -7.84 -2.00
N PRO A 39 16.32 -6.58 -2.09
CA PRO A 39 17.09 -5.93 -1.03
C PRO A 39 16.24 -5.74 0.23
N ASP A 40 16.81 -5.98 1.41
CA ASP A 40 16.13 -5.83 2.71
C ASP A 40 14.92 -6.77 2.94
N VAL A 41 14.76 -7.80 2.11
CA VAL A 41 13.64 -8.75 2.22
C VAL A 41 13.50 -9.36 3.61
N HIS A 42 14.60 -9.69 4.29
CA HIS A 42 14.53 -10.27 5.63
C HIS A 42 13.96 -9.31 6.67
N ALA A 43 14.22 -8.01 6.55
CA ALA A 43 13.66 -6.99 7.44
C ALA A 43 12.15 -6.85 7.21
N TRP A 44 11.74 -6.73 5.94
CA TRP A 44 10.33 -6.61 5.58
C TRP A 44 9.52 -7.87 5.84
N ARG A 45 10.11 -9.05 5.61
CA ARG A 45 9.52 -10.34 5.98
C ARG A 45 9.27 -10.40 7.48
N ARG A 46 10.28 -10.11 8.31
CA ARG A 46 10.13 -10.09 9.77
C ARG A 46 9.03 -9.10 10.22
N LYS A 47 8.96 -7.94 9.58
CA LYS A 47 7.98 -6.89 9.92
C LYS A 47 6.55 -7.26 9.52
N TYR A 48 6.35 -7.90 8.37
CA TYR A 48 5.03 -8.01 7.73
C TYR A 48 4.56 -9.43 7.40
N GLN A 49 5.31 -10.48 7.75
CA GLN A 49 4.96 -11.88 7.39
C GLN A 49 3.53 -12.31 7.78
N TYR A 50 2.93 -11.70 8.80
CA TYR A 50 1.56 -11.97 9.25
C TYR A 50 0.56 -10.86 8.92
N ASP A 51 1.03 -9.77 8.31
CA ASP A 51 0.25 -8.53 8.15
C ASP A 51 0.07 -8.06 6.71
N ILE A 52 0.58 -8.80 5.73
CA ILE A 52 0.37 -8.49 4.32
C ILE A 52 -1.10 -8.66 3.90
N PRO A 53 -1.58 -7.86 2.92
CA PRO A 53 -0.87 -6.76 2.27
C PRO A 53 -0.77 -5.51 3.15
N VAL A 54 0.31 -4.74 2.97
CA VAL A 54 0.53 -3.45 3.64
C VAL A 54 0.77 -2.35 2.60
N LEU A 55 0.07 -1.23 2.74
CA LEU A 55 0.24 -0.04 1.90
C LEU A 55 1.06 1.02 2.60
N HIS A 56 2.08 1.49 1.90
CA HIS A 56 2.83 2.68 2.27
C HIS A 56 2.51 3.79 1.27
N LEU A 57 2.46 5.01 1.78
CA LEU A 57 2.43 6.26 1.02
C LEU A 57 3.57 7.13 1.56
N ASN A 58 4.52 7.53 0.70
CA ASN A 58 5.71 8.29 1.09
C ASN A 58 6.44 7.68 2.31
N ASP A 59 6.77 6.38 2.22
CA ASP A 59 7.44 5.59 3.27
C ASP A 59 6.67 5.43 4.61
N LYS A 60 5.45 5.96 4.69
CA LYS A 60 4.56 5.82 5.85
C LYS A 60 3.50 4.76 5.61
N GLU A 61 3.37 3.81 6.54
CA GLU A 61 2.28 2.84 6.53
C GLU A 61 0.93 3.53 6.72
N ILE A 62 -0.01 3.28 5.80
CA ILE A 62 -1.36 3.86 5.81
C ILE A 62 -2.48 2.83 5.93
N PHE A 63 -2.26 1.59 5.45
CA PHE A 63 -3.24 0.50 5.56
C PHE A 63 -2.56 -0.86 5.66
N ARG A 64 -3.24 -1.81 6.29
CA ARG A 64 -2.86 -3.23 6.36
C ARG A 64 -4.08 -4.14 6.26
N HIS A 65 -3.88 -5.36 5.76
CA HIS A 65 -4.89 -6.41 5.51
C HIS A 65 -6.00 -6.08 4.51
N ARG A 66 -6.71 -4.96 4.67
CA ARG A 66 -7.86 -4.55 3.84
C ARG A 66 -7.93 -3.03 3.71
N VAL A 67 -8.41 -2.59 2.56
CA VAL A 67 -8.79 -1.19 2.27
C VAL A 67 -9.87 -1.24 1.18
N THR A 68 -10.85 -0.35 1.23
CA THR A 68 -11.78 -0.14 0.11
C THR A 68 -11.29 0.99 -0.79
N ALA A 69 -11.76 1.02 -2.04
CA ALA A 69 -11.42 2.11 -2.96
C ALA A 69 -11.72 3.50 -2.35
N GLN A 70 -12.90 3.66 -1.75
CA GLN A 70 -13.31 4.91 -1.11
C GLN A 70 -12.42 5.31 0.08
N GLN A 71 -12.02 4.35 0.94
CA GLN A 71 -11.09 4.62 2.05
C GLN A 71 -9.73 5.11 1.54
N LEU A 72 -9.23 4.50 0.46
CA LEU A 72 -7.97 4.90 -0.15
C LEU A 72 -8.06 6.31 -0.76
N ILE A 73 -9.12 6.59 -1.52
CA ILE A 73 -9.37 7.91 -2.13
C ILE A 73 -9.38 9.00 -1.05
N GLN A 74 -10.17 8.82 0.01
CA GLN A 74 -10.28 9.78 1.12
C GLN A 74 -8.91 10.04 1.77
N ARG A 75 -8.14 8.98 2.01
CA ARG A 75 -6.81 9.10 2.63
C ARG A 75 -5.81 9.85 1.75
N LEU A 76 -5.85 9.62 0.42
CA LEU A 76 -4.97 10.28 -0.54
C LEU A 76 -5.31 11.77 -0.70
N GLN A 77 -6.60 12.12 -0.69
CA GLN A 77 -7.05 13.52 -0.70
C GLN A 77 -6.56 14.26 0.55
N GLN A 78 -6.75 13.67 1.73
CA GLN A 78 -6.23 14.24 2.99
C GLN A 78 -4.72 14.46 2.96
N GLU A 79 -3.95 13.49 2.45
CA GLU A 79 -2.48 13.66 2.34
C GLU A 79 -2.11 14.83 1.42
N SER A 80 -2.85 15.02 0.31
CA SER A 80 -2.59 16.12 -0.62
C SER A 80 -2.94 17.49 -0.02
N GLU A 81 -3.97 17.56 0.82
CA GLU A 81 -4.34 18.77 1.55
C GLU A 81 -3.30 19.11 2.62
N ASP A 82 -2.87 18.11 3.40
CA ASP A 82 -1.84 18.26 4.44
C ASP A 82 -0.49 18.70 3.84
N ALA A 83 -0.12 18.17 2.67
CA ALA A 83 1.09 18.56 1.95
C ALA A 83 1.05 20.03 1.48
N ASN A 84 -0.13 20.54 1.12
CA ASN A 84 -0.32 21.92 0.70
C ASN A 84 -0.49 22.90 1.87
N GLY A 85 -0.97 22.41 3.03
CA GLY A 85 -1.22 23.21 4.23
C GLY A 85 0.01 23.50 5.11
N ASN A 86 1.11 22.73 4.95
CA ASN A 86 2.35 22.89 5.72
C ASN A 86 3.41 23.80 5.07
N SER A 87 2.99 24.70 4.17
CA SER A 87 3.86 25.72 3.57
C SER A 87 3.76 27.10 4.26
N GLN A 88 3.42 27.14 5.55
CA GLN A 88 3.24 28.40 6.29
C GLN A 88 4.11 28.48 7.55
#